data_AF-A0A1J3IMV2-F1
#
_entry.id   AF-A0A1J3IMV2-F1
#
_cell.length_a   1.000
_cell.length_b   1.000
_cell.length_c   1.000
_cell.angle_alpha   90.00
_cell.angle_beta   90.00
_cell.angle_gamma   90.00
#
_symmetry.space_group_name_H-M   'P 1'
#
loop_
_entity.id
_entity.type
_entity.pdbx_description
1 polymer ?
#
loop_
_entity_poly.entity_id
_entity_poly.type
_entity_poly.pdbx_seq_one_letter_code
_entity_poly.pdbx_strand_id
1 'polypeptide(L)'
;GRAGRLKEAKSFIDSLPMKPDCLIWQALLGACSFHGDTEIGRYAAEQLFQIAPDSSAAHILMANIYSSRGNWKERAKMIKRMKAMGMAKETGISWI
;
A
#
# COMPACT_ATOMS: atom_id res chain seq x y z
N GLY A 1 -6.66 1.40 11.05
CA GLY A 1 -5.21 1.64 11.24
C GLY A 1 -4.72 1.11 12.57
N ARG A 2 -4.66 1.95 13.62
CA ARG A 2 -3.98 1.66 14.89
C ARG A 2 -4.51 0.44 15.66
N ALA A 3 -5.81 0.19 15.62
CA ALA A 3 -6.44 -0.92 16.33
C ALA A 3 -6.22 -2.31 15.69
N GLY A 4 -5.49 -2.44 14.57
CA GLY A 4 -5.24 -3.73 13.91
C GLY A 4 -6.47 -4.38 13.24
N ARG A 5 -7.64 -3.74 13.29
CA ARG A 5 -8.90 -4.26 12.73
C ARG A 5 -8.99 -4.08 11.22
N LEU A 6 -8.07 -4.70 10.48
CA LEU A 6 -7.96 -4.54 9.02
C LEU A 6 -9.11 -5.20 8.27
N LYS A 7 -9.57 -6.37 8.73
CA LYS A 7 -10.73 -7.08 8.12
C LYS A 7 -12.00 -6.24 8.22
N GLU A 8 -12.29 -5.69 9.40
CA GLU A 8 -13.42 -4.78 9.61
C GLU A 8 -13.30 -3.53 8.75
N ALA A 9 -12.09 -2.95 8.66
CA ALA A 9 -11.85 -1.80 7.79
C ALA A 9 -12.12 -2.11 6.32
N LYS A 10 -11.67 -3.28 5.84
CA LYS A 10 -11.97 -3.75 4.47
C LYS A 10 -13.47 -3.91 4.27
N SER A 11 -14.16 -4.63 5.17
CA SER A 11 -15.61 -4.84 5.08
C SER A 11 -16.39 -3.52 5.10
N PHE A 12 -15.97 -2.55 5.92
CA PHE A 12 -16.57 -1.22 5.95
C PHE A 12 -16.42 -0.51 4.61
N ILE A 13 -15.20 -0.50 4.05
CA ILE A 13 -14.92 0.13 2.75
C ILE A 13 -15.73 -0.55 1.63
N ASP A 14 -15.77 -1.88 1.61
CA ASP A 14 -16.53 -2.65 0.62
C ASP A 14 -18.05 -2.45 0.74
N SER A 15 -18.54 -2.04 1.93
CA SER A 15 -19.95 -1.75 2.18
C SER A 15 -20.37 -0.32 1.80
N LEU A 16 -19.43 0.54 1.40
CA LEU A 16 -19.74 1.92 1.01
C LEU A 16 -20.62 1.93 -0.25
N PRO A 17 -21.69 2.75 -0.29
CA PRO A 17 -22.60 2.81 -1.43
C PRO A 17 -21.99 3.54 -2.65
N MET A 18 -20.76 4.01 -2.53
CA MET A 18 -20.05 4.79 -3.53
C MET A 18 -18.63 4.26 -3.71
N LYS A 19 -18.03 4.51 -4.87
CA LYS A 19 -16.67 4.08 -5.16
C LYS A 19 -15.69 4.80 -4.19
N PRO A 20 -14.90 4.06 -3.40
CA PRO A 20 -13.95 4.70 -2.49
C PRO A 20 -12.87 5.44 -3.28
N ASP A 21 -12.44 6.59 -2.73
CA ASP A 21 -11.42 7.42 -3.34
C ASP A 21 -10.00 6.91 -3.08
N CYS A 22 -9.02 7.59 -3.70
CA CYS A 22 -7.60 7.30 -3.54
C CYS A 22 -7.15 7.33 -2.06
N LEU A 23 -7.68 8.28 -1.27
CA LEU A 23 -7.28 8.48 0.12
C LEU A 23 -7.73 7.32 1.01
N ILE A 24 -8.95 6.80 0.81
CA ILE A 24 -9.46 5.65 1.55
C ILE A 24 -8.58 4.41 1.31
N TRP A 25 -8.22 4.15 0.05
CA TRP A 25 -7.34 3.02 -0.29
C TRP A 25 -5.92 3.22 0.24
N GLN A 26 -5.37 4.44 0.17
CA GLN A 26 -4.08 4.77 0.78
C GLN A 26 -4.08 4.55 2.29
N ALA A 27 -5.16 4.94 2.98
CA ALA A 27 -5.29 4.76 4.42
C ALA A 27 -5.36 3.28 4.82
N LEU A 28 -6.10 2.46 4.06
CA LEU A 28 -6.16 1.01 4.28
C LEU A 28 -4.79 0.37 4.01
N LEU A 29 -4.14 0.74 2.90
CA LEU A 29 -2.82 0.22 2.54
C LEU A 29 -1.74 0.60 3.55
N GLY A 30 -1.76 1.84 4.05
CA GLY A 30 -0.87 2.31 5.11
C GLY A 30 -1.03 1.51 6.40
N ALA A 31 -2.28 1.20 6.78
CA ALA A 31 -2.56 0.33 7.91
C ALA A 31 -2.04 -1.10 7.69
N CYS A 32 -2.21 -1.65 6.49
CA CYS A 32 -1.67 -2.96 6.12
C CYS A 32 -0.14 -2.98 6.14
N SER A 33 0.52 -1.89 5.71
CA SER A 33 1.96 -1.73 5.79
C SER A 33 2.48 -1.71 7.22
N PHE A 34 1.74 -1.11 8.14
CA PHE A 34 2.13 -1.07 9.55
C PHE A 34 1.98 -2.44 10.22
N HIS A 35 0.88 -3.16 9.96
CA HIS A 35 0.60 -4.47 10.57
C HIS A 35 1.16 -5.66 9.79
N GLY A 36 1.75 -5.42 8.61
CA GLY A 36 2.31 -6.45 7.74
C GLY A 36 1.25 -7.37 7.10
N ASP A 37 0.02 -6.90 6.88
CA ASP A 37 -1.03 -7.70 6.23
C ASP A 37 -0.88 -7.65 4.71
N THR A 38 -0.32 -8.72 4.15
CA THR A 38 -0.05 -8.82 2.71
C THR A 38 -1.31 -9.01 1.88
N GLU A 39 -2.34 -9.65 2.43
CA GLU A 39 -3.54 -10.02 1.69
C GLU A 39 -4.43 -8.80 1.48
N ILE A 40 -4.80 -8.12 2.56
CA ILE A 40 -5.60 -6.89 2.51
C ILE A 40 -4.78 -5.75 1.88
N GLY A 41 -3.47 -5.72 2.14
CA GLY A 41 -2.56 -4.77 1.53
C GLY A 41 -2.53 -4.88 0.01
N ARG A 42 -2.44 -6.10 -0.55
CA ARG A 42 -2.47 -6.29 -2.01
C ARG A 42 -3.79 -5.83 -2.60
N TYR A 43 -4.91 -6.19 -1.98
CA TYR A 43 -6.23 -5.74 -2.42
C TYR A 43 -6.31 -4.21 -2.47
N ALA A 44 -5.92 -3.54 -1.39
CA ALA A 44 -5.93 -2.07 -1.33
C ALA A 44 -5.01 -1.44 -2.39
N ALA A 45 -3.83 -2.01 -2.61
CA ALA A 45 -2.90 -1.55 -3.63
C ALA A 45 -3.43 -1.73 -5.05
N GLU A 46 -4.09 -2.85 -5.35
CA GLU A 46 -4.70 -3.11 -6.67
C GLU A 46 -5.82 -2.11 -6.98
N GLN A 47 -6.65 -1.77 -6.00
CA GLN A 47 -7.66 -0.72 -6.15
C GLN A 47 -7.01 0.66 -6.35
N LEU A 48 -5.96 0.95 -5.59
CA LEU A 48 -5.24 2.21 -5.68
C LEU A 48 -4.51 2.37 -7.03
N PHE A 49 -3.91 1.32 -7.58
CA PHE A 49 -3.27 1.36 -8.89
C PHE A 49 -4.26 1.56 -10.04
N GLN A 50 -5.51 1.14 -9.89
CA GLN A 50 -6.56 1.42 -10.88
C GLN A 50 -6.98 2.89 -10.88
N ILE A 51 -6.91 3.56 -9.73
CA ILE A 51 -7.34 4.96 -9.57
C ILE A 51 -6.17 5.92 -9.83
N ALA A 52 -4.99 5.60 -9.29
CA ALA A 52 -3.78 6.40 -9.32
C ALA A 52 -2.55 5.50 -9.56
N PRO A 53 -2.33 5.04 -10.81
CA PRO A 53 -1.23 4.13 -11.16
C PRO A 53 0.15 4.73 -10.85
N ASP A 54 0.27 6.05 -10.91
CA ASP A 54 1.53 6.76 -10.68
C ASP A 54 1.78 7.09 -9.19
N SER A 55 0.95 6.56 -8.28
CA SER A 55 1.12 6.77 -6.84
C SER A 55 2.42 6.13 -6.33
N SER A 56 3.42 6.96 -6.04
CA SER A 56 4.67 6.54 -5.39
C SER A 56 4.41 5.90 -4.03
N ALA A 57 3.47 6.46 -3.26
CA ALA A 57 3.07 5.96 -1.95
C ALA A 57 2.57 4.51 -2.00
N ALA A 58 1.74 4.17 -2.99
CA ALA A 58 1.22 2.81 -3.16
C ALA A 58 2.35 1.78 -3.35
N HIS A 59 3.33 2.12 -4.19
CA HIS A 59 4.49 1.27 -4.44
C HIS A 59 5.39 1.12 -3.20
N ILE A 60 5.63 2.21 -2.47
CA ILE A 60 6.45 2.22 -1.25
C ILE A 60 5.79 1.38 -0.16
N LEU A 61 4.49 1.57 0.08
CA LEU A 61 3.76 0.82 1.11
C LEU A 61 3.74 -0.69 0.81
N MET A 62 3.55 -1.08 -0.45
CA MET A 62 3.67 -2.50 -0.83
C MET A 62 5.08 -3.05 -0.66
N ALA A 63 6.11 -2.28 -1.03
CA ALA A 63 7.50 -2.67 -0.79
C ALA A 63 7.79 -2.85 0.71
N ASN A 64 7.21 -2.02 1.58
CA ASN A 64 7.35 -2.13 3.02
C ASN A 64 6.65 -3.38 3.57
N ILE A 65 5.42 -3.68 3.13
CA ILE A 65 4.71 -4.92 3.47
C ILE A 65 5.55 -6.15 3.10
N TYR A 66 6.13 -6.17 1.90
CA TYR A 66 6.99 -7.28 1.49
C TYR A 66 8.27 -7.36 2.34
N SER A 67 8.85 -6.21 2.70
CA SER A 67 10.05 -6.16 3.55
C SER A 67 9.78 -6.72 4.96
N SER A 68 8.65 -6.38 5.58
CA SER A 68 8.31 -6.84 6.93
C SER A 68 8.05 -8.35 7.00
N ARG A 69 7.73 -8.98 5.88
CA ARG A 69 7.56 -10.43 5.73
C ARG A 69 8.80 -11.16 5.19
N GLY A 70 9.93 -10.47 5.04
CA GLY A 70 11.16 -11.05 4.47
C GLY A 70 11.06 -11.40 2.97
N ASN A 71 10.04 -10.90 2.28
CA ASN A 71 9.82 -11.16 0.86
C ASN A 71 10.61 -10.17 -0.02
N TRP A 72 11.93 -10.32 -0.01
CA TRP A 72 12.85 -9.43 -0.72
C TRP A 72 12.67 -9.45 -2.24
N LYS A 73 12.24 -10.59 -2.81
CA LYS A 73 12.01 -10.74 -4.25
C LYS A 73 10.85 -9.85 -4.72
N GLU A 74 9.71 -9.87 -4.02
CA GLU A 74 8.58 -9.03 -4.39
C GLU A 74 8.86 -7.55 -4.12
N ARG A 75 9.58 -7.22 -3.04
CA ARG A 75 10.08 -5.86 -2.80
C ARG A 75 10.94 -5.37 -3.97
N ALA A 76 11.88 -6.17 -4.45
CA ALA A 76 12.74 -5.81 -5.56
C ALA A 76 11.95 -5.56 -6.85
N LYS A 77 10.88 -6.34 -7.11
CA LYS A 77 9.97 -6.08 -8.23
C LYS A 77 9.25 -4.74 -8.10
N MET A 78 8.75 -4.40 -6.91
CA MET A 78 8.12 -3.10 -6.67
C MET A 78 9.07 -1.94 -6.93
N ILE A 79 10.32 -2.04 -6.44
CA ILE A 79 11.34 -1.00 -6.67
C ILE A 79 11.72 -0.92 -8.16
N LYS A 80 11.87 -2.05 -8.85
CA LYS A 80 12.15 -2.07 -10.29
C LYS A 80 11.02 -1.41 -11.08
N ARG A 81 9.77 -1.69 -10.71
CA ARG A 81 8.58 -1.07 -11.31
C ARG A 81 8.58 0.44 -11.10
N MET A 82 8.83 0.92 -9.88
CA MET A 82 8.95 2.37 -9.61
C MET A 82 10.01 3.04 -10.48
N LYS A 83 11.21 2.44 -10.59
CA LYS A 83 12.29 2.95 -11.44
C LYS A 83 11.91 3.00 -12.92
N ALA A 84 11.23 1.97 -13.42
CA ALA A 84 10.78 1.91 -14.81
C ALA A 84 9.77 3.01 -15.16
N MET A 85 8.99 3.47 -14.18
CA MET A 85 8.06 4.60 -14.33
C MET A 85 8.70 5.96 -14.06
N GLY A 86 10.02 6.02 -13.86
CA GLY A 86 10.72 7.28 -13.57
C GLY A 86 10.36 7.89 -12.22
N MET A 87 9.72 7.13 -11.31
CA MET A 87 9.38 7.64 -9.98
C MET A 87 10.65 7.89 -9.19
N ALA A 88 10.89 9.15 -8.83
CA ALA A 88 11.91 9.49 -7.85
C ALA A 88 11.54 8.83 -6.52
N LYS A 89 12.53 8.22 -5.88
CA LYS A 89 12.35 7.69 -4.53
C LYS A 89 12.24 8.92 -3.62
N GLU A 90 11.03 9.27 -3.17
CA GLU A 90 10.88 10.07 -1.97
C GLU A 90 11.39 9.21 -0.81
N THR A 91 12.70 9.18 -0.62
CA THR A 91 13.27 8.74 0.64
C THR A 91 12.84 9.76 1.67
N GLY A 92 11.76 9.46 2.40
CA GLY A 92 11.53 10.09 3.69
C GLY A 92 12.76 9.81 4.55
N ILE A 93 13.67 10.76 4.63
CA ILE A 93 14.79 10.72 5.55
C ILE A 93 14.17 11.01 6.91
N SER A 94 13.78 9.97 7.66
CA SER A 94 13.59 10.12 9.10
C SER A 94 14.98 10.08 9.73
N TRP A 95 15.50 11.25 10.10
CA TRP A 95 16.62 11.33 11.03
C TRP A 95 16.17 10.74 12.37
N ILE A 96 16.92 9.76 12.88
CA ILE A 96 16.94 9.35 14.29
C ILE A 96 18.23 9.91 14.87
#